data_AF-J2WXN0-F1
#
_entry.id   AF-J2WXN0-F1
#
_cell.length_a   1.000
_cell.length_b   1.000
_cell.length_c   1.000
_cell.angle_alpha   90.00
_cell.angle_beta   90.00
_cell.angle_gamma   90.00
#
_symmetry.space_group_name_H-M   'P 1'
#
loop_
_entity.id
_entity.type
_entity.pdbx_description
1 polymer ?
#
loop_
_entity_poly.entity_id
_entity_poly.type
_entity_poly.pdbx_seq_one_letter_code
_entity_poly.pdbx_strand_id
1 'polypeptide(L)'
;MPWYKSGTVSVTQNSNAVIGTGTAFIANSRVGDAFRGPDGGWYELTNIASDTAVSISPNYQGTTNGAGGYALAPLQGYVKDSADALRSLVNLYGAKMAALGTTGNYDVLPVTKGGTGATSDTAARAALSAAKSGANSDITALTGLTTALTVTQGGVAESFIDGLIPTWNSGSSITIGTGSAYIPSLGKSIKVVAPIVVSGMAGLTTDAFIFFYLYNNNGTPAVEYSTTWPAQPYSGLARTKNLDTSRRMIFCARTDSSGNIYNFKYSFENVFYVANVSAVPFRCLSGGLSTSFVTVSLAAVVPPHTQSVILRGSCAVGTVGLLTIPAVGGLAMVAIDGGARNQINFVTDTNQAVAYSLSAASGSGMYIDVAGYGMER
;
A
#
# COMPACT_ATOMS: atom_id res chain seq x y z
N MET A 1 63.50 -47.43 -1.10
CA MET A 1 63.15 -48.33 -2.22
C MET A 1 64.45 -48.85 -2.81
N PRO A 2 64.67 -50.18 -2.91
CA PRO A 2 65.92 -50.73 -3.42
C PRO A 2 66.05 -50.46 -4.93
N TRP A 3 67.24 -50.07 -5.39
CA TRP A 3 67.52 -49.92 -6.82
C TRP A 3 67.48 -51.28 -7.52
N TYR A 4 66.96 -51.33 -8.74
CA TYR A 4 66.91 -52.55 -9.54
C TYR A 4 68.26 -52.81 -10.21
N LYS A 5 68.83 -54.01 -10.03
CA LYS A 5 70.20 -54.38 -10.46
C LYS A 5 70.31 -55.83 -10.98
N SER A 6 69.19 -56.49 -11.26
CA SER A 6 69.21 -57.89 -11.69
C SER A 6 69.66 -58.02 -13.14
N GLY A 7 70.50 -59.00 -13.44
CA GLY A 7 71.07 -59.22 -14.77
C GLY A 7 72.25 -58.30 -15.09
N THR A 8 72.68 -58.31 -16.35
CA THR A 8 73.76 -57.47 -16.88
C THR A 8 73.29 -56.67 -18.08
N VAL A 9 74.03 -55.63 -18.45
CA VAL A 9 73.74 -54.80 -19.61
C VAL A 9 74.93 -54.73 -20.56
N SER A 10 74.65 -54.82 -21.85
CA SER A 10 75.55 -54.49 -22.94
C SER A 10 75.32 -53.04 -23.34
N VAL A 11 76.37 -52.24 -23.26
CA VAL A 11 76.39 -50.81 -23.55
C VAL A 11 77.55 -50.51 -24.49
N THR A 12 77.31 -49.71 -25.52
CA THR A 12 78.32 -49.34 -26.53
C THR A 12 78.63 -47.86 -26.40
N GLN A 13 79.92 -47.51 -26.39
CA GLN A 13 80.34 -46.11 -26.33
C GLN A 13 79.67 -45.29 -27.45
N ASN A 14 79.21 -44.10 -27.10
CA ASN A 14 78.48 -43.17 -27.97
C ASN A 14 77.14 -43.71 -28.51
N SER A 15 76.58 -44.77 -27.92
CA SER A 15 75.24 -45.28 -28.22
C SER A 15 74.26 -44.97 -27.09
N ASN A 16 72.99 -44.73 -27.43
CA ASN A 16 71.91 -44.64 -26.44
C ASN A 16 71.31 -46.00 -26.08
N ALA A 17 71.65 -47.07 -26.79
CA ALA A 17 71.05 -48.39 -26.59
C ALA A 17 71.72 -49.14 -25.42
N VAL A 18 70.89 -49.62 -24.51
CA VAL A 18 71.28 -50.50 -23.40
C VAL A 18 70.53 -51.81 -23.57
N ILE A 19 71.27 -52.90 -23.82
CA ILE A 19 70.69 -54.23 -24.07
C ILE A 19 70.94 -55.12 -22.85
N GLY A 20 69.88 -55.48 -22.15
CA GLY A 20 69.93 -56.30 -20.94
C GLY A 20 69.91 -57.80 -21.22
N THR A 21 70.60 -58.56 -20.37
CA THR A 21 70.50 -60.02 -20.28
C THR A 21 70.07 -60.40 -18.86
N GLY A 22 68.98 -61.15 -18.73
CA GLY A 22 68.39 -61.47 -17.41
C GLY A 22 67.78 -60.25 -16.69
N THR A 23 67.41 -59.22 -17.45
CA THR A 23 66.76 -58.00 -16.97
C THR A 23 65.23 -58.07 -17.16
N ALA A 24 64.51 -57.24 -16.43
CA ALA A 24 63.06 -57.06 -16.48
C ALA A 24 62.75 -55.56 -16.41
N PHE A 25 63.19 -54.81 -17.42
CA PHE A 25 63.14 -53.34 -17.41
C PHE A 25 61.73 -52.76 -17.35
N ILE A 26 60.73 -53.38 -18.00
CA ILE A 26 59.36 -52.84 -18.02
C ILE A 26 58.76 -52.84 -16.61
N ALA A 27 58.98 -53.92 -15.87
CA ALA A 27 58.41 -54.07 -14.53
C ALA A 27 59.12 -53.19 -13.47
N ASN A 28 60.36 -52.76 -13.73
CA ASN A 28 61.23 -52.18 -12.70
C ASN A 28 61.73 -50.75 -13.01
N SER A 29 61.28 -50.15 -14.11
CA SER A 29 61.67 -48.78 -14.47
C SER A 29 60.59 -48.06 -15.28
N ARG A 30 60.71 -46.74 -15.35
CA ARG A 30 59.91 -45.84 -16.19
C ARG A 30 60.82 -44.89 -16.95
N VAL A 31 60.33 -44.37 -18.08
CA VAL A 31 60.98 -43.25 -18.77
C VAL A 31 61.09 -42.07 -17.78
N GLY A 32 62.27 -41.45 -17.70
CA GLY A 32 62.63 -40.43 -16.71
C GLY A 32 63.37 -40.96 -15.48
N ASP A 33 63.43 -42.28 -15.26
CA ASP A 33 64.22 -42.86 -14.18
C ASP A 33 65.73 -42.75 -14.45
N ALA A 34 66.53 -42.74 -13.39
CA ALA A 34 67.98 -42.73 -13.53
C ALA A 34 68.52 -44.13 -13.73
N PHE A 35 69.30 -44.29 -14.78
CA PHE A 35 70.17 -45.42 -15.02
C PHE A 35 71.59 -45.09 -14.64
N ARG A 36 72.18 -45.95 -13.81
CA ARG A 36 73.60 -45.94 -13.53
C ARG A 36 74.28 -47.01 -14.36
N GLY A 37 75.13 -46.58 -15.29
CA GLY A 37 75.85 -47.48 -16.18
C GLY A 37 77.00 -48.22 -15.50
N PRO A 38 77.61 -49.22 -16.20
CA PRO A 38 78.77 -49.95 -15.70
C PRO A 38 80.03 -49.10 -15.48
N ASP A 39 80.07 -47.92 -16.10
CA ASP A 39 81.06 -46.87 -15.91
C ASP A 39 80.85 -46.07 -14.62
N GLY A 40 79.75 -46.33 -13.90
CA GLY A 40 79.31 -45.58 -12.73
C GLY A 40 78.63 -44.25 -13.05
N GLY A 41 78.51 -43.90 -14.33
CA GLY A 41 77.88 -42.67 -14.83
C GLY A 41 76.36 -42.70 -14.73
N TRP A 42 75.74 -41.53 -14.67
CA TRP A 42 74.30 -41.35 -14.53
C TRP A 42 73.68 -40.90 -15.84
N TYR A 43 72.59 -41.55 -16.21
CA TYR A 43 71.88 -41.33 -17.45
C TYR A 43 70.37 -41.35 -17.20
N GLU A 44 69.61 -40.61 -17.99
CA GLU A 44 68.16 -40.61 -17.97
C GLU A 44 67.63 -41.71 -18.92
N LEU A 45 66.70 -42.55 -18.46
CA LEU A 45 65.95 -43.43 -19.34
C LEU A 45 65.03 -42.60 -20.23
N THR A 46 65.22 -42.67 -21.55
CA THR A 46 64.39 -41.96 -22.54
C THR A 46 63.35 -42.84 -23.19
N ASN A 47 63.56 -44.16 -23.22
CA ASN A 47 62.61 -45.12 -23.76
C ASN A 47 62.82 -46.50 -23.13
N ILE A 48 61.75 -47.29 -23.00
CA ILE A 48 61.78 -48.69 -22.58
C ILE A 48 61.13 -49.50 -23.69
N ALA A 49 61.95 -50.14 -24.52
CA ALA A 49 61.48 -50.87 -25.69
C ALA A 49 61.05 -52.32 -25.35
N SER A 50 61.70 -52.94 -24.37
CA SER A 50 61.36 -54.28 -23.86
C SER A 50 61.95 -54.52 -22.48
N ASP A 51 61.70 -55.68 -21.87
CA ASP A 51 62.37 -56.11 -20.64
C ASP A 51 63.90 -56.22 -20.76
N THR A 52 64.42 -56.23 -21.99
CA THR A 52 65.83 -56.38 -22.32
C THR A 52 66.39 -55.23 -23.16
N ALA A 53 65.63 -54.17 -23.42
CA ALA A 53 66.13 -53.03 -24.20
C ALA A 53 65.56 -51.70 -23.68
N VAL A 54 66.46 -50.80 -23.29
CA VAL A 54 66.14 -49.40 -22.93
C VAL A 54 67.05 -48.44 -23.67
N SER A 55 66.61 -47.19 -23.80
CA SER A 55 67.40 -46.10 -24.35
C SER A 55 67.74 -45.09 -23.26
N ILE A 56 68.96 -44.56 -23.28
CA ILE A 56 69.47 -43.61 -22.29
C ILE A 56 69.91 -42.28 -22.92
N SER A 57 69.88 -41.20 -22.14
CA SER A 57 70.42 -39.88 -22.53
C SER A 57 71.25 -39.28 -21.38
N PRO A 58 72.42 -38.66 -21.66
CA PRO A 58 73.12 -38.65 -22.95
C PRO A 58 73.54 -40.06 -23.39
N ASN A 59 74.07 -40.21 -24.62
CA ASN A 59 74.61 -41.50 -25.06
C ASN A 59 75.71 -41.99 -24.11
N TYR A 60 75.86 -43.31 -23.98
CA TYR A 60 76.81 -43.95 -23.06
C TYR A 60 78.24 -43.45 -23.30
N GLN A 61 78.88 -42.90 -22.26
CA GLN A 61 80.15 -42.18 -22.38
C GLN A 61 81.36 -43.07 -22.06
N GLY A 62 81.15 -44.12 -21.26
CA GLY A 62 82.18 -45.09 -20.90
C GLY A 62 82.62 -46.00 -22.06
N THR A 63 83.70 -46.74 -21.83
CA THR A 63 84.19 -47.77 -22.75
C THR A 63 83.13 -48.86 -22.97
N THR A 64 82.92 -49.28 -24.21
CA THR A 64 81.99 -50.37 -24.57
C THR A 64 82.17 -51.59 -23.67
N ASN A 65 81.07 -52.05 -23.08
CA ASN A 65 81.04 -53.19 -22.16
C ASN A 65 79.87 -54.10 -22.54
N GLY A 66 80.18 -55.36 -22.90
CA GLY A 66 79.17 -56.34 -23.33
C GLY A 66 78.39 -57.03 -22.20
N ALA A 67 78.80 -56.87 -20.94
CA ALA A 67 78.16 -57.50 -19.78
C ALA A 67 78.48 -56.76 -18.48
N GLY A 68 78.08 -55.49 -18.39
CA GLY A 68 78.33 -54.65 -17.23
C GLY A 68 77.22 -54.70 -16.16
N GLY A 69 77.59 -54.42 -14.91
CA GLY A 69 76.63 -54.18 -13.83
C GLY A 69 75.98 -52.81 -13.96
N TYR A 70 74.71 -52.67 -13.55
CA TYR A 70 73.97 -51.42 -13.63
C TYR A 70 73.07 -51.23 -12.41
N ALA A 71 72.45 -50.06 -12.32
CA ALA A 71 71.33 -49.87 -11.41
C ALA A 71 70.27 -48.91 -11.98
N LEU A 72 69.00 -49.19 -11.71
CA LEU A 72 67.89 -48.28 -11.99
C LEU A 72 67.35 -47.72 -10.68
N ALA A 73 67.21 -46.39 -10.63
CA ALA A 73 66.67 -45.64 -9.51
C ALA A 73 65.47 -44.81 -9.97
N PRO A 74 64.28 -44.98 -9.36
CA PRO A 74 63.12 -44.17 -9.70
C PRO A 74 63.33 -42.68 -9.39
N LEU A 75 63.13 -41.78 -10.37
CA LEU A 75 63.08 -40.33 -10.14
C LEU A 75 61.63 -39.87 -10.20
N GLN A 76 60.97 -39.82 -9.04
CA GLN A 76 59.55 -39.45 -8.98
C GLN A 76 59.34 -37.93 -9.10
N GLY A 77 58.74 -37.49 -10.22
CA GLY A 77 58.20 -36.13 -10.42
C GLY A 77 56.93 -35.82 -9.62
N TYR A 78 56.31 -36.82 -8.97
CA TYR A 78 55.02 -36.72 -8.25
C TYR A 78 54.98 -35.69 -7.10
N VAL A 79 56.12 -35.31 -6.52
CA VAL A 79 56.19 -34.27 -5.47
C VAL A 79 56.05 -32.86 -6.05
N LYS A 80 56.40 -32.67 -7.33
CA LYS A 80 56.34 -31.34 -7.97
C LYS A 80 54.95 -31.00 -8.47
N ASP A 81 54.29 -31.89 -9.20
CA ASP A 81 52.98 -31.61 -9.79
C ASP A 81 51.88 -31.43 -8.73
N SER A 82 51.93 -32.23 -7.67
CA SER A 82 51.02 -32.09 -6.52
C SER A 82 51.27 -30.79 -5.75
N ALA A 83 52.54 -30.41 -5.56
CA ALA A 83 52.90 -29.13 -4.94
C ALA A 83 52.50 -27.93 -5.80
N ASP A 84 52.67 -28.02 -7.12
CA ASP A 84 52.28 -26.97 -8.06
C ASP A 84 50.75 -26.83 -8.13
N ALA A 85 50.00 -27.95 -8.11
CA ALA A 85 48.55 -27.95 -8.03
C ALA A 85 48.03 -27.31 -6.73
N LEU A 86 48.63 -27.65 -5.58
CA LEU A 86 48.29 -27.03 -4.30
C LEU A 86 48.65 -25.54 -4.28
N ARG A 87 49.82 -25.16 -4.81
CA ARG A 87 50.24 -23.76 -4.92
C ARG A 87 49.29 -22.95 -5.80
N SER A 88 48.82 -23.53 -6.90
CA SER A 88 47.82 -22.92 -7.77
C SER A 88 46.51 -22.66 -7.02
N LEU A 89 46.03 -23.65 -6.26
CA LEU A 89 44.85 -23.51 -5.40
C LEU A 89 45.02 -22.38 -4.37
N VAL A 90 46.15 -22.35 -3.66
CA VAL A 90 46.45 -21.34 -2.64
C VAL A 90 46.55 -19.94 -3.25
N ASN A 91 47.18 -19.79 -4.42
CA ASN A 91 47.25 -18.49 -5.10
C ASN A 91 45.88 -17.99 -5.56
N LEU A 92 45.02 -18.91 -6.04
CA LEU A 92 43.71 -18.55 -6.55
C LEU A 92 42.69 -18.25 -5.45
N TYR A 93 42.71 -19.03 -4.36
CA TYR A 93 41.69 -18.97 -3.30
C TYR A 93 42.19 -18.42 -1.97
N GLY A 94 43.49 -18.36 -1.72
CA GLY A 94 44.04 -17.91 -0.43
C GLY A 94 43.64 -16.47 -0.09
N ALA A 95 43.84 -15.54 -1.01
CA ALA A 95 43.41 -14.15 -0.83
C ALA A 95 41.88 -14.01 -0.73
N LYS A 96 41.13 -14.82 -1.51
CA LYS A 96 39.65 -14.82 -1.48
C LYS A 96 39.14 -15.30 -0.11
N MET A 97 39.69 -16.39 0.41
CA MET A 97 39.32 -16.95 1.71
C MET A 97 39.71 -16.02 2.86
N ALA A 98 40.89 -15.37 2.78
CA ALA A 98 41.31 -14.36 3.74
C ALA A 98 40.36 -13.15 3.75
N ALA A 99 39.86 -12.73 2.58
CA ALA A 99 38.93 -11.61 2.46
C ALA A 99 37.55 -11.88 3.09
N LEU A 100 37.12 -13.14 3.24
CA LEU A 100 35.92 -13.47 4.01
C LEU A 100 36.10 -13.17 5.51
N GLY A 101 37.32 -13.20 6.03
CA GLY A 101 37.59 -12.97 7.46
C GLY A 101 36.72 -13.86 8.36
N THR A 102 36.07 -13.28 9.37
CA THR A 102 35.20 -14.03 10.30
C THR A 102 33.88 -14.52 9.70
N THR A 103 33.46 -14.04 8.52
CA THR A 103 32.17 -14.45 7.95
C THR A 103 32.17 -15.89 7.47
N GLY A 104 33.33 -16.42 7.11
CA GLY A 104 33.52 -17.82 6.73
C GLY A 104 33.32 -18.83 7.86
N ASN A 105 33.12 -18.37 9.10
CA ASN A 105 32.95 -19.22 10.28
C ASN A 105 31.48 -19.54 10.59
N TYR A 106 30.53 -19.03 9.78
CA TYR A 106 29.11 -19.16 10.03
C TYR A 106 28.41 -19.89 8.88
N ASP A 107 27.64 -20.93 9.20
CA ASP A 107 26.75 -21.58 8.24
C ASP A 107 25.64 -20.64 7.76
N VAL A 108 25.21 -19.73 8.64
CA VAL A 108 24.24 -18.68 8.35
C VAL A 108 24.78 -17.37 8.90
N LEU A 109 24.99 -16.41 8.01
CA LEU A 109 25.61 -15.13 8.37
C LEU A 109 24.70 -14.34 9.32
N PRO A 110 25.15 -13.99 10.54
CA PRO A 110 24.34 -13.22 11.49
C PRO A 110 24.18 -11.75 11.06
N VAL A 111 23.18 -11.08 11.63
CA VAL A 111 22.89 -9.65 11.35
C VAL A 111 24.10 -8.75 11.68
N THR A 112 24.85 -9.07 12.74
CA THR A 112 26.07 -8.34 13.13
C THR A 112 27.21 -8.42 12.10
N LYS A 113 27.07 -9.30 11.10
CA LYS A 113 28.01 -9.48 9.99
C LYS A 113 27.36 -9.19 8.63
N GLY A 114 26.21 -8.52 8.61
CA GLY A 114 25.50 -8.11 7.40
C GLY A 114 24.59 -9.18 6.78
N GLY A 115 24.40 -10.33 7.44
CA GLY A 115 23.43 -11.34 7.03
C GLY A 115 22.06 -11.15 7.68
N THR A 116 21.24 -12.20 7.65
CA THR A 116 19.91 -12.23 8.29
C THR A 116 19.87 -13.11 9.53
N GLY A 117 20.90 -13.94 9.77
CA GLY A 117 20.90 -14.94 10.83
C GLY A 117 19.82 -16.02 10.67
N ALA A 118 19.21 -16.16 9.49
CA ALA A 118 18.04 -17.01 9.26
C ALA A 118 18.16 -17.91 8.03
N THR A 119 17.58 -19.11 8.12
CA THR A 119 17.47 -20.10 7.03
C THR A 119 16.08 -20.15 6.38
N SER A 120 15.17 -19.26 6.78
CA SER A 120 13.83 -19.14 6.20
C SER A 120 13.45 -17.68 6.00
N ASP A 121 12.60 -17.41 5.02
CA ASP A 121 12.16 -16.05 4.70
C ASP A 121 11.46 -15.37 5.89
N THR A 122 10.67 -16.14 6.66
CA THR A 122 9.95 -15.62 7.84
C THR A 122 10.93 -15.18 8.93
N ALA A 123 11.93 -16.01 9.25
CA ALA A 123 12.94 -15.64 10.25
C ALA A 123 13.85 -14.50 9.75
N ALA A 124 14.15 -14.46 8.44
CA ALA A 124 14.94 -13.38 7.85
C ALA A 124 14.24 -12.02 7.96
N ARG A 125 12.93 -11.96 7.65
CA ARG A 125 12.13 -10.74 7.83
C ARG A 125 12.07 -10.29 9.28
N ALA A 126 11.91 -11.23 10.22
CA ALA A 126 11.91 -10.94 11.65
C ALA A 126 13.26 -10.37 12.12
N ALA A 127 14.37 -10.96 11.69
CA ALA A 127 15.71 -10.53 12.08
C ALA A 127 16.11 -9.16 11.48
N LEU A 128 15.68 -8.88 10.26
CA LEU A 128 15.94 -7.59 9.59
C LEU A 128 15.00 -6.46 10.03
N SER A 129 14.01 -6.75 10.89
CA SER A 129 12.94 -5.79 11.23
C SER A 129 12.24 -5.22 9.97
N ALA A 130 12.09 -6.04 8.92
CA ALA A 130 11.46 -5.62 7.67
C ALA A 130 9.97 -5.32 7.96
N ALA A 131 9.66 -4.03 8.06
CA ALA A 131 8.51 -3.48 8.78
C ALA A 131 8.48 -3.95 10.24
N LYS A 132 8.98 -3.11 11.15
CA LYS A 132 8.87 -3.31 12.59
C LYS A 132 7.42 -3.67 12.90
N SER A 133 7.17 -4.76 13.65
CA SER A 133 5.88 -4.95 14.32
C SER A 133 5.67 -3.74 15.24
N GLY A 134 4.89 -2.74 14.80
CA GLY A 134 4.71 -1.47 15.50
C GLY A 134 4.64 -0.25 14.58
N ALA A 135 4.89 0.94 15.15
CA ALA A 135 4.91 2.19 14.40
C ALA A 135 6.14 2.25 13.46
N ASN A 136 5.87 2.42 12.17
CA ASN A 136 6.87 2.56 11.12
C ASN A 136 6.80 4.00 10.58
N SER A 137 7.74 4.86 11.00
CA SER A 137 7.75 6.29 10.66
C SER A 137 8.44 6.62 9.33
N ASP A 138 9.10 5.63 8.74
CA ASP A 138 9.88 5.70 7.49
C ASP A 138 9.11 5.19 6.26
N ILE A 139 7.99 4.48 6.46
CA ILE A 139 7.13 4.04 5.37
C ILE A 139 6.31 5.22 4.84
N THR A 140 6.57 5.62 3.60
CA THR A 140 5.87 6.74 2.94
C THR A 140 4.75 6.31 2.00
N ALA A 141 4.74 5.04 1.56
CA ALA A 141 3.68 4.49 0.71
C ALA A 141 3.56 2.95 0.85
N LEU A 142 2.34 2.43 0.74
CA LEU A 142 2.04 1.00 0.55
C LEU A 142 1.10 0.84 -0.65
N THR A 143 1.61 0.35 -1.78
CA THR A 143 0.86 0.27 -3.05
C THR A 143 0.09 -1.04 -3.22
N GLY A 144 0.37 -2.07 -2.42
CA GLY A 144 -0.24 -3.40 -2.51
C GLY A 144 -1.39 -3.66 -1.53
N LEU A 145 -1.91 -2.62 -0.87
CA LEU A 145 -2.93 -2.80 0.16
C LEU A 145 -4.30 -3.09 -0.48
N THR A 146 -4.84 -4.28 -0.22
CA THR A 146 -6.18 -4.68 -0.71
C THR A 146 -7.28 -4.50 0.34
N THR A 147 -6.91 -4.28 1.60
CA THR A 147 -7.83 -4.07 2.72
C THR A 147 -7.58 -2.71 3.33
N ALA A 148 -8.64 -1.92 3.54
CA ALA A 148 -8.56 -0.61 4.17
C ALA A 148 -7.82 -0.64 5.52
N LEU A 149 -7.03 0.40 5.80
CA LEU A 149 -6.55 0.63 7.17
C LEU A 149 -7.73 1.12 8.01
N THR A 150 -7.91 0.49 9.17
CA THR A 150 -8.82 1.02 10.20
C THR A 150 -8.29 2.33 10.76
N VAL A 151 -9.14 3.10 11.45
CA VAL A 151 -8.71 4.32 12.16
C VAL A 151 -7.57 4.05 13.13
N THR A 152 -7.63 2.92 13.87
CA THR A 152 -6.58 2.50 14.80
C THR A 152 -5.24 2.21 14.10
N GLN A 153 -5.29 1.84 12.82
CA GLN A 153 -4.10 1.60 11.99
C GLN A 153 -3.65 2.85 11.20
N GLY A 154 -4.20 4.03 11.50
CA GLY A 154 -3.89 5.29 10.81
C GLY A 154 -4.72 5.55 9.55
N GLY A 155 -5.78 4.77 9.32
CA GLY A 155 -6.80 5.06 8.33
C GLY A 155 -7.73 6.20 8.75
N VAL A 156 -8.67 6.57 7.88
CA VAL A 156 -9.68 7.59 8.17
C VAL A 156 -10.99 6.96 8.65
N ALA A 157 -11.77 7.70 9.44
CA ALA A 157 -13.08 7.22 9.90
C ALA A 157 -14.04 6.99 8.72
N GLU A 158 -14.95 6.04 8.84
CA GLU A 158 -15.94 5.79 7.77
C GLU A 158 -16.87 6.99 7.54
N SER A 159 -17.04 7.85 8.55
CA SER A 159 -17.77 9.09 8.45
C SER A 159 -17.03 10.21 7.72
N PHE A 160 -15.74 10.03 7.43
CA PHE A 160 -14.86 11.08 6.93
C PHE A 160 -15.40 11.73 5.65
N ILE A 161 -15.52 13.05 5.72
CA ILE A 161 -15.78 13.93 4.59
C ILE A 161 -15.10 15.28 4.89
N ASP A 162 -14.40 15.81 3.89
CA ASP A 162 -13.78 17.12 3.93
C ASP A 162 -13.92 17.79 2.55
N GLY A 163 -14.21 19.10 2.52
CA GLY A 163 -14.52 19.82 1.29
C GLY A 163 -15.83 19.34 0.64
N LEU A 164 -15.85 19.15 -0.68
CA LEU A 164 -17.04 18.75 -1.46
C LEU A 164 -18.23 19.72 -1.26
N ILE A 165 -17.92 21.00 -1.15
CA ILE A 165 -18.90 22.05 -0.86
C ILE A 165 -19.69 22.39 -2.13
N PRO A 166 -21.03 22.37 -2.10
CA PRO A 166 -21.83 22.71 -3.27
C PRO A 166 -21.89 24.23 -3.47
N THR A 167 -21.88 24.63 -4.73
CA THR A 167 -22.14 26.00 -5.18
C THR A 167 -23.25 25.97 -6.22
N TRP A 168 -24.28 26.79 -6.02
CA TRP A 168 -25.35 26.94 -6.99
C TRP A 168 -24.84 27.72 -8.22
N ASN A 169 -25.10 27.19 -9.43
CA ASN A 169 -24.78 27.88 -10.68
C ASN A 169 -26.04 28.40 -11.38
N SER A 170 -27.07 27.56 -11.46
CA SER A 170 -28.36 27.85 -12.07
C SER A 170 -29.43 26.86 -11.57
N GLY A 171 -30.68 27.05 -11.97
CA GLY A 171 -31.77 26.12 -11.67
C GLY A 171 -31.53 24.68 -12.11
N SER A 172 -30.65 24.45 -13.09
CA SER A 172 -30.35 23.12 -13.63
C SER A 172 -28.86 22.73 -13.51
N SER A 173 -28.08 23.45 -12.68
CA SER A 173 -26.67 23.13 -12.46
C SER A 173 -26.14 23.57 -11.09
N ILE A 174 -25.31 22.70 -10.50
CA ILE A 174 -24.49 23.00 -9.33
C ILE A 174 -23.04 22.57 -9.58
N THR A 175 -22.11 23.15 -8.84
CA THR A 175 -20.71 22.70 -8.80
C THR A 175 -20.40 22.15 -7.42
N ILE A 176 -19.80 20.96 -7.34
CA ILE A 176 -19.24 20.41 -6.11
C ILE A 176 -17.74 20.74 -6.08
N GLY A 177 -17.29 21.43 -5.04
CA GLY A 177 -15.89 21.79 -4.85
C GLY A 177 -14.96 20.58 -4.65
N THR A 178 -13.66 20.84 -4.60
CA THR A 178 -12.66 19.81 -4.28
C THR A 178 -12.83 19.28 -2.86
N GLY A 179 -12.36 18.07 -2.59
CA GLY A 179 -12.48 17.45 -1.27
C GLY A 179 -12.25 15.95 -1.30
N SER A 180 -12.67 15.27 -0.26
CA SER A 180 -12.60 13.80 -0.16
C SER A 180 -13.72 13.28 0.72
N ALA A 181 -14.23 12.09 0.42
CA ALA A 181 -15.16 11.40 1.31
C ALA A 181 -14.94 9.89 1.26
N TYR A 182 -15.13 9.23 2.40
CA TYR A 182 -15.13 7.76 2.51
C TYR A 182 -16.33 7.16 1.78
N ILE A 183 -16.09 6.08 1.01
CA ILE A 183 -17.14 5.30 0.35
C ILE A 183 -17.10 3.87 0.91
N PRO A 184 -18.16 3.41 1.61
CA PRO A 184 -18.18 2.11 2.27
C PRO A 184 -17.87 0.94 1.35
N SER A 185 -18.44 0.89 0.14
CA SER A 185 -18.18 -0.24 -0.78
C SER A 185 -16.73 -0.31 -1.28
N LEU A 186 -15.96 0.78 -1.20
CA LEU A 186 -14.56 0.81 -1.58
C LEU A 186 -13.62 0.56 -0.40
N GLY A 187 -14.15 0.64 0.83
CA GLY A 187 -13.35 0.63 2.05
C GLY A 187 -12.40 1.84 2.17
N LYS A 188 -12.58 2.90 1.38
CA LYS A 188 -11.62 4.01 1.36
C LYS A 188 -12.24 5.32 0.93
N SER A 189 -11.54 6.41 1.22
CA SER A 189 -11.88 7.72 0.68
C SER A 189 -11.44 7.88 -0.75
N ILE A 190 -12.28 8.56 -1.53
CA ILE A 190 -11.94 9.02 -2.87
C ILE A 190 -11.71 10.52 -2.82
N LYS A 191 -10.68 11.01 -3.54
CA LYS A 191 -10.32 12.42 -3.59
C LYS A 191 -10.82 13.06 -4.87
N VAL A 192 -11.58 14.15 -4.73
CA VAL A 192 -11.99 15.04 -5.82
C VAL A 192 -10.94 16.14 -5.94
N VAL A 193 -10.10 16.05 -6.97
CA VAL A 193 -8.96 16.96 -7.19
C VAL A 193 -9.33 18.22 -7.99
N ALA A 194 -10.44 18.19 -8.71
CA ALA A 194 -10.98 19.32 -9.46
C ALA A 194 -12.50 19.42 -9.22
N PRO A 195 -13.08 20.63 -9.18
CA PRO A 195 -14.52 20.79 -8.98
C PRO A 195 -15.33 20.03 -10.04
N ILE A 196 -16.39 19.36 -9.59
CA ILE A 196 -17.30 18.58 -10.45
C ILE A 196 -18.53 19.44 -10.74
N VAL A 197 -18.72 19.82 -12.00
CA VAL A 197 -19.94 20.50 -12.44
C VAL A 197 -21.01 19.45 -12.73
N VAL A 198 -22.08 19.46 -11.94
CA VAL A 198 -23.28 18.68 -12.20
C VAL A 198 -24.23 19.56 -13.02
N SER A 199 -24.52 19.14 -14.24
CA SER A 199 -25.31 19.91 -15.22
C SER A 199 -26.34 19.00 -15.90
N GLY A 200 -27.14 19.57 -16.79
CA GLY A 200 -28.17 18.83 -17.52
C GLY A 200 -29.35 18.38 -16.67
N MET A 201 -29.52 18.96 -15.47
CA MET A 201 -30.62 18.65 -14.55
C MET A 201 -31.92 19.39 -14.95
N ALA A 202 -32.27 19.36 -16.23
CA ALA A 202 -33.50 20.00 -16.72
C ALA A 202 -34.71 19.09 -16.43
N GLY A 203 -35.83 19.68 -16.00
CA GLY A 203 -37.08 18.95 -15.78
C GLY A 203 -37.00 17.93 -14.64
N LEU A 204 -36.28 18.25 -13.56
CA LEU A 204 -36.31 17.44 -12.34
C LEU A 204 -37.74 17.35 -11.80
N THR A 205 -38.01 16.30 -11.02
CA THR A 205 -39.28 16.16 -10.31
C THR A 205 -39.60 17.46 -9.57
N THR A 206 -40.74 18.06 -9.90
CA THR A 206 -41.23 19.27 -9.25
C THR A 206 -41.49 18.99 -7.79
N ASP A 207 -41.28 19.99 -6.95
CA ASP A 207 -41.58 19.88 -5.54
C ASP A 207 -40.93 18.67 -4.80
N ALA A 208 -39.77 18.23 -5.27
CA ALA A 208 -39.00 17.13 -4.70
C ALA A 208 -37.67 17.56 -4.06
N PHE A 209 -37.11 16.64 -3.27
CA PHE A 209 -35.71 16.67 -2.86
C PHE A 209 -34.87 15.85 -3.83
N ILE A 210 -33.72 16.41 -4.21
CA ILE A 210 -32.73 15.80 -5.09
C ILE A 210 -31.45 15.60 -4.28
N PHE A 211 -31.08 14.34 -4.10
CA PHE A 211 -29.88 13.96 -3.35
C PHE A 211 -28.70 13.80 -4.29
N PHE A 212 -27.54 14.29 -3.86
CA PHE A 212 -26.29 14.20 -4.60
C PHE A 212 -25.36 13.21 -3.90
N TYR A 213 -24.87 12.25 -4.67
CA TYR A 213 -24.04 11.16 -4.20
C TYR A 213 -22.69 11.15 -4.90
N LEU A 214 -21.61 11.22 -4.14
CA LEU A 214 -20.27 10.97 -4.63
C LEU A 214 -20.07 9.47 -4.85
N TYR A 215 -19.44 9.12 -5.96
CA TYR A 215 -19.09 7.74 -6.29
C TYR A 215 -17.80 7.63 -7.09
N ASN A 216 -17.25 6.42 -7.15
CA ASN A 216 -16.11 6.11 -8.00
C ASN A 216 -16.59 5.60 -9.37
N ASN A 217 -16.40 6.40 -10.41
CA ASN A 217 -16.65 6.04 -11.79
C ASN A 217 -15.37 5.48 -12.42
N ASN A 218 -15.13 4.18 -12.23
CA ASN A 218 -13.97 3.46 -12.79
C ASN A 218 -12.62 4.14 -12.53
N GLY A 219 -12.42 4.63 -11.30
CA GLY A 219 -11.18 5.29 -10.87
C GLY A 219 -11.24 6.82 -10.92
N THR A 220 -12.28 7.40 -11.51
CA THR A 220 -12.52 8.85 -11.52
C THR A 220 -13.68 9.19 -10.58
N PRO A 221 -13.52 10.12 -9.62
CA PRO A 221 -14.63 10.54 -8.78
C PRO A 221 -15.70 11.27 -9.61
N ALA A 222 -16.96 10.96 -9.36
CA ALA A 222 -18.11 11.56 -10.04
C ALA A 222 -19.26 11.77 -9.05
N VAL A 223 -20.22 12.62 -9.43
CA VAL A 223 -21.40 12.92 -8.62
C VAL A 223 -22.65 12.55 -9.41
N GLU A 224 -23.48 11.70 -8.80
CA GLU A 224 -24.81 11.36 -9.28
C GLU A 224 -25.86 12.22 -8.54
N TYR A 225 -26.94 12.59 -9.22
CA TYR A 225 -28.13 13.14 -8.57
C TYR A 225 -29.29 12.14 -8.66
N SER A 226 -30.10 12.05 -7.61
CA SER A 226 -31.16 11.03 -7.51
C SER A 226 -32.29 11.49 -6.58
N THR A 227 -33.50 10.98 -6.82
CA THR A 227 -34.64 11.10 -5.89
C THR A 227 -34.70 9.96 -4.88
N THR A 228 -33.84 8.95 -5.01
CA THR A 228 -33.73 7.87 -4.02
C THR A 228 -33.20 8.43 -2.72
N TRP A 229 -33.86 8.10 -1.63
CA TRP A 229 -33.54 8.63 -0.31
C TRP A 229 -32.19 8.09 0.20
N PRO A 230 -31.49 8.83 1.07
CA PRO A 230 -30.36 8.30 1.81
C PRO A 230 -30.80 7.15 2.73
N ALA A 231 -29.91 6.16 2.93
CA ALA A 231 -30.07 5.14 3.94
C ALA A 231 -30.00 5.74 5.36
N GLN A 232 -30.30 4.92 6.37
CA GLN A 232 -29.94 5.24 7.76
C GLN A 232 -28.43 5.49 7.88
N PRO A 233 -27.98 6.35 8.82
CA PRO A 233 -26.56 6.61 9.01
C PRO A 233 -25.79 5.32 9.29
N TYR A 234 -24.67 5.13 8.59
CA TYR A 234 -23.76 4.00 8.83
C TYR A 234 -22.65 4.37 9.83
N SER A 235 -22.31 5.66 9.96
CA SER A 235 -21.33 6.17 10.93
C SER A 235 -21.53 7.67 11.20
N GLY A 236 -21.81 8.07 12.43
CA GLY A 236 -22.14 9.47 12.72
C GLY A 236 -23.35 9.96 11.90
N LEU A 237 -23.19 11.06 11.14
CA LEU A 237 -24.20 11.56 10.19
C LEU A 237 -23.98 11.02 8.75
N ALA A 238 -22.99 10.14 8.57
CA ALA A 238 -22.63 9.64 7.26
C ALA A 238 -23.66 8.65 6.72
N ARG A 239 -24.11 8.91 5.49
CA ARG A 239 -25.15 8.13 4.80
C ARG A 239 -24.73 7.77 3.39
N THR A 240 -25.24 6.64 2.93
CA THR A 240 -25.19 6.25 1.52
C THR A 240 -26.54 6.41 0.87
N LYS A 241 -26.64 6.21 -0.45
CA LYS A 241 -27.93 6.02 -1.11
C LYS A 241 -28.60 4.77 -0.54
N ASN A 242 -29.93 4.78 -0.40
CA ASN A 242 -30.66 3.65 0.13
C ASN A 242 -30.38 2.40 -0.73
N LEU A 243 -30.00 1.30 -0.05
CA LEU A 243 -29.62 0.02 -0.67
C LEU A 243 -28.37 0.05 -1.60
N ASP A 244 -27.58 1.13 -1.61
CA ASP A 244 -26.37 1.23 -2.43
C ASP A 244 -25.21 1.88 -1.65
N THR A 245 -24.29 1.04 -1.18
CA THR A 245 -23.12 1.45 -0.39
C THR A 245 -21.99 2.07 -1.20
N SER A 246 -22.12 2.11 -2.53
CA SER A 246 -21.15 2.73 -3.45
C SER A 246 -21.37 4.22 -3.66
N ARG A 247 -22.45 4.77 -3.09
CA ARG A 247 -22.93 6.14 -3.28
C ARG A 247 -22.92 6.88 -1.95
N ARG A 248 -21.91 7.70 -1.70
CA ARG A 248 -21.79 8.52 -0.47
C ARG A 248 -22.62 9.79 -0.62
N MET A 249 -23.61 10.01 0.25
CA MET A 249 -24.40 11.25 0.21
C MET A 249 -23.49 12.43 0.56
N ILE A 250 -23.56 13.50 -0.22
CA ILE A 250 -22.77 14.71 0.02
C ILE A 250 -23.60 15.98 0.09
N PHE A 251 -24.80 16.01 -0.48
CA PHE A 251 -25.67 17.18 -0.52
C PHE A 251 -27.10 16.78 -0.87
N CYS A 252 -28.07 17.62 -0.52
CA CYS A 252 -29.46 17.53 -0.94
C CYS A 252 -29.90 18.91 -1.40
N ALA A 253 -30.70 19.01 -2.46
CA ALA A 253 -31.30 20.26 -2.93
C ALA A 253 -32.82 20.11 -3.06
N ARG A 254 -33.54 21.24 -3.06
CA ARG A 254 -34.99 21.31 -3.24
C ARG A 254 -35.32 21.92 -4.60
N THR A 255 -36.26 21.33 -5.34
CA THR A 255 -36.74 21.88 -6.63
C THR A 255 -37.94 22.81 -6.46
N ASP A 256 -38.15 23.77 -7.35
CA ASP A 256 -39.36 24.56 -7.41
C ASP A 256 -40.48 23.81 -8.18
N SER A 257 -41.61 24.49 -8.35
CA SER A 257 -42.76 23.98 -9.12
C SER A 257 -42.49 23.87 -10.63
N SER A 258 -41.35 24.36 -11.11
CA SER A 258 -40.88 24.23 -12.50
C SER A 258 -39.76 23.17 -12.64
N GLY A 259 -39.40 22.48 -11.56
CA GLY A 259 -38.35 21.47 -11.57
C GLY A 259 -36.93 22.05 -11.58
N ASN A 260 -36.76 23.31 -11.20
CA ASN A 260 -35.46 23.94 -11.04
C ASN A 260 -35.00 23.89 -9.59
N ILE A 261 -33.72 23.68 -9.34
CA ILE A 261 -33.13 23.78 -8.00
C ILE A 261 -33.23 25.22 -7.49
N TYR A 262 -33.81 25.39 -6.30
CA TYR A 262 -33.81 26.69 -5.61
C TYR A 262 -32.39 27.20 -5.42
N ASN A 263 -32.20 28.51 -5.63
CA ASN A 263 -30.92 29.14 -5.36
C ASN A 263 -30.54 29.00 -3.88
N PHE A 264 -29.28 28.70 -3.61
CA PHE A 264 -28.77 28.51 -2.27
C PHE A 264 -27.34 29.04 -2.10
N LYS A 265 -26.96 29.26 -0.84
CA LYS A 265 -25.57 29.52 -0.41
C LYS A 265 -25.19 28.57 0.71
N TYR A 266 -23.94 28.10 0.69
CA TYR A 266 -23.39 27.30 1.77
C TYR A 266 -22.53 28.17 2.69
N SER A 267 -22.73 28.05 3.99
CA SER A 267 -21.85 28.65 5.00
C SER A 267 -22.00 27.91 6.33
N PHE A 268 -20.89 27.67 7.04
CA PHE A 268 -20.88 27.07 8.39
C PHE A 268 -21.74 25.78 8.49
N GLU A 269 -21.51 24.78 7.62
CA GLU A 269 -22.29 23.51 7.60
C GLU A 269 -23.80 23.67 7.30
N ASN A 270 -24.25 24.87 6.92
CA ASN A 270 -25.65 25.15 6.62
C ASN A 270 -25.84 25.56 5.15
N VAL A 271 -26.99 25.17 4.62
CA VAL A 271 -27.48 25.55 3.31
C VAL A 271 -28.57 26.60 3.52
N PHE A 272 -28.34 27.82 3.03
CA PHE A 272 -29.29 28.93 3.09
C PHE A 272 -30.00 29.07 1.75
N TYR A 273 -31.33 29.10 1.77
CA TYR A 273 -32.12 29.39 0.60
C TYR A 273 -31.99 30.88 0.23
N VAL A 274 -31.71 31.15 -1.05
CA VAL A 274 -31.69 32.50 -1.63
C VAL A 274 -32.92 32.66 -2.50
N ALA A 275 -34.09 32.61 -1.86
CA ALA A 275 -35.40 32.74 -2.46
C ALA A 275 -36.30 33.63 -1.59
N ASN A 276 -37.52 33.92 -2.04
CA ASN A 276 -38.52 34.54 -1.19
C ASN A 276 -38.99 33.53 -0.13
N VAL A 277 -38.26 33.44 0.99
CA VAL A 277 -38.56 32.53 2.10
C VAL A 277 -39.88 32.87 2.81
N SER A 278 -40.42 34.05 2.52
CA SER A 278 -41.70 34.52 3.02
C SER A 278 -42.87 34.18 2.08
N ALA A 279 -42.80 33.02 1.42
CA ALA A 279 -43.84 32.45 0.58
C ALA A 279 -43.82 30.92 0.68
N VAL A 280 -44.89 30.25 0.25
CA VAL A 280 -44.91 28.78 0.10
C VAL A 280 -43.82 28.39 -0.92
N PRO A 281 -43.04 27.33 -0.70
CA PRO A 281 -43.14 26.33 0.38
C PRO A 281 -42.35 26.67 1.66
N PHE A 282 -41.55 27.73 1.66
CA PHE A 282 -40.69 28.11 2.78
C PHE A 282 -41.49 28.61 3.99
N ARG A 283 -42.67 29.21 3.76
CA ARG A 283 -43.64 29.49 4.81
C ARG A 283 -44.36 28.22 5.23
N CYS A 284 -44.00 27.70 6.40
CA CYS A 284 -44.60 26.50 6.98
C CYS A 284 -45.75 26.80 7.96
N LEU A 285 -45.77 27.98 8.57
CA LEU A 285 -46.90 28.47 9.36
C LEU A 285 -47.28 29.89 8.91
N SER A 286 -48.56 30.12 8.67
CA SER A 286 -49.10 31.42 8.25
C SER A 286 -50.20 31.89 9.19
N GLY A 287 -49.87 32.77 10.13
CA GLY A 287 -50.85 33.39 11.02
C GLY A 287 -51.41 32.44 12.08
N GLY A 288 -50.57 31.60 12.70
CA GLY A 288 -50.99 30.68 13.76
C GLY A 288 -51.42 31.39 15.04
N LEU A 289 -52.59 31.03 15.59
CA LEU A 289 -53.23 31.72 16.73
C LEU A 289 -53.26 30.89 18.02
N SER A 290 -52.74 29.66 18.01
CA SER A 290 -52.88 28.73 19.14
C SER A 290 -52.08 29.20 20.36
N THR A 291 -52.70 29.19 21.54
CA THR A 291 -52.03 29.39 22.84
C THR A 291 -51.59 28.09 23.50
N SER A 292 -51.84 26.94 22.85
CA SER A 292 -51.29 25.64 23.20
C SER A 292 -50.34 25.16 22.11
N PHE A 293 -49.34 24.34 22.46
CA PHE A 293 -48.36 23.87 21.49
C PHE A 293 -49.03 23.04 20.38
N VAL A 294 -48.85 23.49 19.14
CA VAL A 294 -49.35 22.84 17.93
C VAL A 294 -48.18 22.54 17.01
N THR A 295 -48.15 21.32 16.48
CA THR A 295 -47.13 20.85 15.54
C THR A 295 -47.24 21.56 14.19
N VAL A 296 -46.09 21.93 13.63
CA VAL A 296 -45.91 22.51 12.30
C VAL A 296 -44.88 21.66 11.56
N SER A 297 -45.27 21.10 10.42
CA SER A 297 -44.34 20.35 9.58
C SER A 297 -43.48 21.30 8.75
N LEU A 298 -42.18 21.03 8.72
CA LEU A 298 -41.19 21.71 7.88
C LEU A 298 -40.70 20.81 6.73
N ALA A 299 -41.23 19.59 6.63
CA ALA A 299 -40.78 18.55 5.69
C ALA A 299 -40.88 18.95 4.21
N ALA A 300 -41.66 19.99 3.88
CA ALA A 300 -41.74 20.52 2.52
C ALA A 300 -40.42 21.16 2.04
N VAL A 301 -39.55 21.60 2.96
CA VAL A 301 -38.34 22.40 2.67
C VAL A 301 -37.11 22.00 3.49
N VAL A 302 -37.28 21.26 4.59
CA VAL A 302 -36.17 20.67 5.35
C VAL A 302 -35.94 19.25 4.87
N PRO A 303 -34.72 18.88 4.45
CA PRO A 303 -34.43 17.51 4.06
C PRO A 303 -34.68 16.52 5.18
N PRO A 304 -35.09 15.30 4.84
CA PRO A 304 -35.55 14.30 5.79
C PRO A 304 -34.49 13.69 6.71
N HIS A 305 -33.23 13.79 6.32
CA HIS A 305 -32.10 13.27 7.10
C HIS A 305 -31.53 14.33 8.04
N THR A 306 -32.05 15.57 7.97
CA THR A 306 -31.56 16.74 8.70
C THR A 306 -32.47 17.02 9.89
N GLN A 307 -31.87 17.41 11.02
CA GLN A 307 -32.58 17.94 12.18
C GLN A 307 -32.19 19.38 12.51
N SER A 308 -31.08 19.90 11.98
CA SER A 308 -30.71 21.31 12.09
C SER A 308 -31.43 22.18 11.06
N VAL A 309 -32.09 23.25 11.50
CA VAL A 309 -32.85 24.15 10.64
C VAL A 309 -32.54 25.61 10.96
N ILE A 310 -32.60 26.47 9.95
CA ILE A 310 -32.57 27.92 10.10
C ILE A 310 -34.00 28.42 9.96
N LEU A 311 -34.60 28.85 11.06
CA LEU A 311 -35.96 29.37 11.07
C LEU A 311 -35.95 30.88 11.06
N ARG A 312 -36.96 31.46 10.41
CA ARG A 312 -37.36 32.84 10.61
C ARG A 312 -38.75 32.84 11.22
N GLY A 313 -38.81 33.25 12.48
CA GLY A 313 -40.06 33.39 13.20
C GLY A 313 -40.46 34.86 13.32
N SER A 314 -41.76 35.12 13.22
CA SER A 314 -42.31 36.44 13.53
C SER A 314 -43.64 36.32 14.22
N CYS A 315 -43.87 37.19 15.19
CA CYS A 315 -45.09 37.21 15.98
C CYS A 315 -45.65 38.64 16.03
N ALA A 316 -46.96 38.78 16.20
CA ALA A 316 -47.58 40.10 16.29
C ALA A 316 -47.22 40.82 17.59
N VAL A 317 -47.29 42.16 17.55
CA VAL A 317 -47.11 43.00 18.75
C VAL A 317 -48.16 42.63 19.81
N GLY A 318 -47.75 42.55 21.08
CA GLY A 318 -48.64 42.25 22.20
C GLY A 318 -48.75 40.76 22.57
N THR A 319 -48.04 39.88 21.89
CA THR A 319 -47.89 38.46 22.27
C THR A 319 -46.45 38.00 22.03
N VAL A 320 -46.07 36.85 22.60
CA VAL A 320 -44.76 36.23 22.41
C VAL A 320 -44.98 34.88 21.73
N GLY A 321 -44.28 34.65 20.61
CA GLY A 321 -44.27 33.36 19.95
C GLY A 321 -43.29 32.42 20.63
N LEU A 322 -43.72 31.22 20.99
CA LEU A 322 -42.91 30.21 21.64
C LEU A 322 -42.65 29.07 20.66
N LEU A 323 -41.39 28.65 20.53
CA LEU A 323 -40.96 27.53 19.71
C LEU A 323 -40.39 26.42 20.56
N THR A 324 -40.73 25.19 20.19
CA THR A 324 -40.18 23.95 20.74
C THR A 324 -40.18 22.86 19.67
N ILE A 325 -39.78 21.65 20.03
CA ILE A 325 -39.97 20.46 19.20
C ILE A 325 -41.09 19.59 19.82
N PRO A 326 -41.91 18.89 19.01
CA PRO A 326 -43.04 18.11 19.53
C PRO A 326 -42.64 17.09 20.61
N ALA A 327 -41.42 16.56 20.56
CA ALA A 327 -40.90 15.56 21.50
C ALA A 327 -40.52 16.11 22.89
N VAL A 328 -40.31 17.43 23.05
CA VAL A 328 -39.82 18.05 24.32
C VAL A 328 -40.98 18.45 25.26
N GLY A 329 -42.23 18.35 24.81
CA GLY A 329 -43.41 18.70 25.59
C GLY A 329 -43.66 20.20 25.69
N GLY A 330 -44.46 20.62 26.68
CA GLY A 330 -44.99 22.00 26.81
C GLY A 330 -43.99 23.08 27.25
N LEU A 331 -42.69 22.87 27.07
CA LEU A 331 -41.64 23.85 27.41
C LEU A 331 -41.13 24.52 26.13
N ALA A 332 -41.04 25.86 26.15
CA ALA A 332 -40.47 26.63 25.07
C ALA A 332 -38.94 26.54 25.10
N MET A 333 -38.33 26.24 23.95
CA MET A 333 -36.88 26.28 23.76
C MET A 333 -36.41 27.66 23.34
N VAL A 334 -37.23 28.38 22.57
CA VAL A 334 -36.96 29.75 22.10
C VAL A 334 -38.25 30.58 22.18
N ALA A 335 -38.10 31.85 22.50
CA ALA A 335 -39.15 32.85 22.43
C ALA A 335 -38.86 33.87 21.31
N ILE A 336 -39.91 34.36 20.66
CA ILE A 336 -39.89 35.38 19.62
C ILE A 336 -40.76 36.53 20.11
N ASP A 337 -40.13 37.65 20.41
CA ASP A 337 -40.82 38.85 20.89
C ASP A 337 -41.81 39.38 19.84
N GLY A 338 -42.93 39.90 20.33
CA GLY A 338 -43.96 40.48 19.48
C GLY A 338 -43.46 41.68 18.69
N GLY A 339 -43.79 41.74 17.40
CA GLY A 339 -43.32 42.79 16.48
C GLY A 339 -41.90 42.57 15.94
N ALA A 340 -41.19 41.54 16.41
CA ALA A 340 -39.88 41.18 15.91
C ALA A 340 -39.94 40.16 14.76
N ARG A 341 -38.89 40.16 13.93
CA ARG A 341 -38.61 39.11 12.96
C ARG A 341 -37.23 38.57 13.26
N ASN A 342 -37.17 37.37 13.84
CA ASN A 342 -35.93 36.78 14.30
C ASN A 342 -35.56 35.60 13.41
N GLN A 343 -34.30 35.57 12.97
CA GLN A 343 -33.73 34.40 12.31
C GLN A 343 -32.85 33.65 13.32
N ILE A 344 -33.13 32.37 13.52
CA ILE A 344 -32.55 31.54 14.57
C ILE A 344 -32.10 30.20 14.00
N ASN A 345 -31.01 29.66 14.55
CA ASN A 345 -30.67 28.26 14.39
C ASN A 345 -31.52 27.46 15.37
N PHE A 346 -32.18 26.42 14.88
CA PHE A 346 -33.10 25.62 15.66
C PHE A 346 -32.98 24.15 15.29
N VAL A 347 -33.65 23.29 16.04
CA VAL A 347 -33.69 21.85 15.79
C VAL A 347 -35.11 21.40 15.48
N THR A 348 -35.27 20.35 14.69
CA THR A 348 -36.54 19.67 14.45
C THR A 348 -36.53 18.29 15.12
N ASP A 349 -37.71 17.68 15.24
CA ASP A 349 -37.77 16.26 15.53
C ASP A 349 -37.38 15.39 14.30
N THR A 350 -37.47 14.06 14.44
CA THR A 350 -37.18 13.10 13.37
C THR A 350 -38.13 13.16 12.18
N ASN A 351 -39.25 13.87 12.28
CA ASN A 351 -40.25 14.06 11.23
C ASN A 351 -40.18 15.47 10.60
N GLN A 352 -39.06 16.18 10.83
CA GLN A 352 -38.85 17.56 10.38
C GLN A 352 -39.95 18.50 10.88
N ALA A 353 -40.41 18.29 12.11
CA ALA A 353 -41.46 19.12 12.71
C ALA A 353 -40.95 19.94 13.90
N VAL A 354 -41.59 21.09 14.07
CA VAL A 354 -41.48 21.95 15.25
C VAL A 354 -42.86 22.13 15.86
N ALA A 355 -42.95 22.69 17.05
CA ALA A 355 -44.22 23.07 17.66
C ALA A 355 -44.19 24.53 18.08
N TYR A 356 -45.31 25.22 17.91
CA TYR A 356 -45.47 26.62 18.29
C TYR A 356 -46.63 26.84 19.24
N SER A 357 -46.53 27.87 20.08
CA SER A 357 -47.67 28.44 20.81
C SER A 357 -47.49 29.95 20.98
N LEU A 358 -48.58 30.65 21.28
CA LEU A 358 -48.57 32.05 21.69
C LEU A 358 -48.72 32.15 23.21
N SER A 359 -47.98 33.07 23.84
CA SER A 359 -48.08 33.31 25.28
C SER A 359 -49.46 33.86 25.71
N ALA A 360 -50.17 34.50 24.79
CA ALA A 360 -51.53 34.99 24.98
C ALA A 360 -52.28 35.04 23.64
N ALA A 361 -53.63 35.01 23.71
CA ALA A 361 -54.48 35.18 22.54
C ALA A 361 -54.23 36.55 21.89
N SER A 362 -54.19 36.60 20.56
CA SER A 362 -53.95 37.82 19.79
C SER A 362 -54.74 37.80 18.49
N GLY A 363 -55.02 38.99 17.93
CA GLY A 363 -55.73 39.13 16.65
C GLY A 363 -54.84 38.93 15.42
N SER A 364 -53.55 38.66 15.59
CA SER A 364 -52.57 38.49 14.51
C SER A 364 -51.58 37.40 14.89
N GLY A 365 -51.43 36.37 14.04
CA GLY A 365 -50.75 35.14 14.43
C GLY A 365 -49.25 35.11 14.22
N MET A 366 -48.67 33.97 14.60
CA MET A 366 -47.28 33.63 14.37
C MET A 366 -47.04 33.13 12.95
N TYR A 367 -45.87 33.45 12.40
CA TYR A 367 -45.39 32.93 11.13
C TYR A 367 -44.07 32.22 11.35
N ILE A 368 -43.90 31.09 10.67
CA ILE A 368 -42.67 30.29 10.67
C ILE A 368 -42.28 30.07 9.22
N ASP A 369 -41.16 30.67 8.85
CA ASP A 369 -40.53 30.53 7.54
C ASP A 369 -39.21 29.73 7.72
N VAL A 370 -38.86 28.85 6.78
CA VAL A 370 -37.58 28.12 6.75
C VAL A 370 -36.62 28.84 5.81
N ALA A 371 -35.51 29.33 6.37
CA ALA A 371 -34.47 30.04 5.63
C ALA A 371 -33.31 29.14 5.19
N GLY A 372 -33.20 27.94 5.75
CA GLY A 372 -32.11 27.02 5.47
C GLY A 372 -32.13 25.79 6.36
N TYR A 373 -31.16 24.90 6.17
CA TYR A 373 -31.02 23.65 6.92
C TYR A 373 -29.55 23.25 7.05
N GLY A 374 -29.24 22.40 8.04
CA GLY A 374 -27.93 21.81 8.22
C GLY A 374 -27.66 20.70 7.20
N MET A 375 -26.45 20.66 6.65
CA MET A 375 -26.10 19.74 5.58
C MET A 375 -26.07 18.27 6.03
N GLU A 376 -25.69 18.03 7.29
CA GLU A 376 -25.71 16.72 7.98
C GLU A 376 -25.30 15.52 7.10
N ARG A 377 -24.10 15.60 6.54
CA ARG A 377 -23.58 14.67 5.53
C ARG A 377 -22.51 13.74 6.05
#